data_AF-A0A654EDT6-F1
#
_entry.id   AF-A0A654EDT6-F1
#
_cell.length_a   1.000
_cell.length_b   1.000
_cell.length_c   1.000
_cell.angle_alpha   90.00
_cell.angle_beta   90.00
_cell.angle_gamma   90.00
#
_symmetry.space_group_name_H-M   'P 1'
#
loop_
_entity.id
_entity.type
_entity.pdbx_description
1 polymer ?
#
loop_
_entity_poly.entity_id
_entity_poly.type
_entity_poly.pdbx_seq_one_letter_code
_entity_poly.pdbx_strand_id
1 'polypeptide(L)'
;MNDKNVIELFEIFKEYFPKFKSASNYVEEHDRITPQQAFIEGRDILSHIYDISISLDNDEKLKENIIEIKEHFRRGVAESYQEHYEYIAADVYQDYSTYKKRLRPFEKLLRLYKIHKPIHEEVRGRIKQSQDLWIKGRSLKTKDLNSDKFDESINLFIQANDTIEPLSELVNELWNNFYQRSTYVGLTLVALIITSVFLLNYCL
;
A
#
# COMPACT_ATOMS: atom_id res chain seq x y z
N MET A 1 -33.22 17.39 -25.93
CA MET A 1 -31.85 16.88 -25.68
C MET A 1 -30.85 17.72 -26.45
N ASN A 2 -29.93 18.42 -25.77
CA ASN A 2 -28.86 19.13 -26.44
C ASN A 2 -27.77 18.10 -26.82
N ASP A 3 -27.65 17.76 -28.10
CA ASP A 3 -26.73 16.73 -28.62
C ASP A 3 -25.30 16.88 -28.06
N LYS A 4 -24.90 18.12 -27.76
CA LYS A 4 -23.61 18.47 -27.17
C LYS A 4 -23.32 17.77 -25.83
N ASN A 5 -24.29 17.68 -24.92
CA ASN A 5 -24.02 17.11 -23.59
C ASN A 5 -23.91 15.59 -23.62
N VAL A 6 -24.65 14.93 -24.52
CA VAL A 6 -24.54 13.48 -24.72
C VAL A 6 -23.19 13.13 -25.35
N ILE A 7 -22.75 13.91 -26.34
CA ILE A 7 -21.41 13.77 -26.93
C ILE A 7 -20.33 13.96 -25.85
N GLU A 8 -20.46 14.98 -24.98
CA GLU A 8 -19.52 15.18 -23.88
C GLU A 8 -19.47 13.97 -22.94
N LEU A 9 -20.62 13.39 -22.58
CA LEU A 9 -20.66 12.17 -21.75
C LEU A 9 -19.88 11.02 -22.40
N PHE A 10 -20.09 10.77 -23.69
CA PHE A 10 -19.36 9.72 -24.41
C PHE A 10 -17.85 9.94 -24.43
N GLU A 11 -17.40 11.17 -24.67
CA GLU A 11 -15.96 11.48 -24.67
C GLU A 11 -15.33 11.29 -23.28
N ILE A 12 -16.04 11.67 -22.20
CA ILE A 12 -15.58 11.42 -20.83
C ILE A 12 -15.37 9.92 -20.60
N PHE A 13 -16.34 9.09 -20.96
CA PHE A 13 -16.19 7.63 -20.77
C PHE A 13 -15.04 7.07 -21.59
N LYS A 14 -14.91 7.48 -22.85
CA LYS A 14 -13.84 7.02 -23.73
C LYS A 14 -12.45 7.38 -23.18
N GLU A 15 -12.33 8.54 -22.55
CA GLU A 15 -11.06 9.05 -22.04
C GLU A 15 -10.75 8.55 -20.61
N TYR A 16 -11.73 8.54 -19.71
CA TYR A 16 -11.50 8.36 -18.27
C TYR A 16 -11.64 6.89 -17.86
N PHE A 17 -12.53 6.12 -18.52
CA PHE A 17 -12.75 4.71 -18.20
C PHE A 17 -11.49 3.84 -18.34
N PRO A 18 -10.62 4.01 -19.35
CA PRO A 18 -9.37 3.25 -19.42
C PRO A 18 -8.47 3.48 -18.20
N LYS A 19 -8.31 4.73 -17.75
CA LYS A 19 -7.52 5.07 -16.55
C LYS A 19 -8.12 4.46 -15.28
N PHE A 20 -9.44 4.54 -15.15
CA PHE A 20 -10.20 3.93 -14.06
C PHE A 20 -10.02 2.41 -14.01
N LYS A 21 -10.13 1.75 -15.16
CA LYS A 21 -9.91 0.31 -15.28
C LYS A 21 -8.47 -0.06 -14.91
N SER A 22 -7.47 0.70 -15.36
CA SER A 22 -6.07 0.46 -14.99
C SER A 22 -5.86 0.55 -13.47
N ALA A 23 -6.48 1.54 -12.80
CA ALA A 23 -6.40 1.66 -11.35
C ALA A 23 -7.05 0.46 -10.63
N SER A 24 -8.21 0.01 -11.10
CA SER A 24 -8.90 -1.18 -10.58
C SER A 24 -8.02 -2.43 -10.74
N ASN A 25 -7.49 -2.65 -11.94
CA ASN A 25 -6.65 -3.80 -12.26
C ASN A 25 -5.35 -3.80 -11.45
N TYR A 26 -4.73 -2.64 -11.24
CA TYR A 26 -3.51 -2.53 -10.46
C TYR A 26 -3.68 -3.12 -9.06
N VAL A 27 -4.77 -2.77 -8.36
CA VAL A 27 -5.05 -3.28 -7.00
C VAL A 27 -5.35 -4.79 -7.02
N GLU A 28 -6.12 -5.27 -8.00
CA GLU A 28 -6.45 -6.69 -8.14
C GLU A 28 -5.22 -7.56 -8.43
N GLU A 29 -4.30 -7.08 -9.26
CA GLU A 29 -3.12 -7.82 -9.69
C GLU A 29 -2.08 -7.97 -8.57
N HIS A 30 -1.90 -6.96 -7.73
CA HIS A 30 -0.87 -6.96 -6.67
C HIS A 30 -1.32 -7.77 -5.44
N ASP A 31 -2.50 -7.48 -4.89
CA ASP A 31 -2.93 -8.06 -3.61
C ASP A 31 -4.08 -9.08 -3.72
N ARG A 32 -4.66 -9.26 -4.92
CA ARG A 32 -5.90 -10.05 -5.13
C ARG A 32 -7.06 -9.62 -4.22
N ILE A 33 -7.04 -8.36 -3.77
CA ILE A 33 -8.11 -7.75 -3.00
C ILE A 33 -9.07 -7.03 -3.95
N THR A 34 -10.32 -6.92 -3.52
CA THR A 34 -11.32 -6.14 -4.24
C THR A 34 -10.88 -4.67 -4.26
N PRO A 35 -10.86 -4.00 -5.43
CA PRO A 35 -10.55 -2.58 -5.55
C PRO A 35 -11.75 -1.76 -5.05
N GLN A 36 -11.90 -1.70 -3.72
CA GLN A 36 -13.10 -1.18 -3.06
C GLN A 36 -13.44 0.23 -3.55
N GLN A 37 -12.44 1.08 -3.71
CA GLN A 37 -12.66 2.46 -4.09
C GLN A 37 -13.10 2.61 -5.55
N ALA A 38 -12.51 1.84 -6.48
CA ALA A 38 -13.03 1.76 -7.84
C ALA A 38 -14.47 1.23 -7.86
N PHE A 39 -14.84 0.28 -7.00
CA PHE A 39 -16.22 -0.21 -6.94
C PHE A 39 -17.21 0.85 -6.45
N ILE A 40 -16.88 1.57 -5.37
CA ILE A 40 -17.73 2.63 -4.81
C ILE A 40 -17.94 3.74 -5.83
N GLU A 41 -16.87 4.25 -6.42
CA GLU A 41 -16.94 5.36 -7.37
C GLU A 41 -17.60 4.91 -8.69
N GLY A 42 -17.41 3.65 -9.10
CA GLY A 42 -18.10 3.07 -10.25
C GLY A 42 -19.62 2.98 -10.07
N ARG A 43 -20.08 2.60 -8.87
CA ARG A 43 -21.51 2.64 -8.50
C ARG A 43 -22.06 4.07 -8.61
N ASP A 44 -21.34 5.05 -8.10
CA ASP A 44 -21.80 6.44 -8.08
C ASP A 44 -21.85 7.03 -9.50
N ILE A 45 -20.88 6.70 -10.36
CA ILE A 45 -20.94 7.00 -11.80
C ILE A 45 -22.22 6.44 -12.43
N LEU A 46 -22.58 5.18 -12.16
CA LEU A 46 -23.81 4.58 -12.68
C LEU A 46 -25.07 5.28 -12.15
N SER A 47 -25.06 5.73 -10.89
CA SER A 47 -26.16 6.51 -10.31
C SER A 47 -26.36 7.83 -11.05
N HIS A 48 -25.28 8.55 -11.36
CA HIS A 48 -25.37 9.80 -12.12
C HIS A 48 -25.80 9.59 -13.58
N ILE A 49 -25.38 8.49 -14.22
CA ILE A 49 -25.90 8.11 -15.53
C ILE A 49 -27.41 7.87 -15.48
N TYR A 50 -27.88 7.17 -14.44
CA TYR A 50 -29.31 6.94 -14.25
C TYR A 50 -30.06 8.28 -14.09
N ASP A 51 -29.55 9.20 -13.28
CA ASP A 51 -30.15 10.52 -13.09
C ASP A 51 -30.21 11.35 -14.38
N ILE A 52 -29.18 11.27 -15.23
CA ILE A 52 -29.15 11.86 -16.57
C ILE A 52 -30.25 11.24 -17.43
N SER A 53 -30.41 9.92 -17.42
CA SER A 53 -31.39 9.21 -18.25
C SER A 53 -32.85 9.58 -17.95
N ILE A 54 -33.16 9.92 -16.68
CA ILE A 54 -34.50 10.33 -16.26
C ILE A 54 -34.72 11.85 -16.34
N SER A 55 -33.65 12.65 -16.55
CA SER A 55 -33.69 14.12 -16.51
C SER A 55 -33.18 14.77 -17.80
N LEU A 56 -33.45 14.14 -18.95
CA LEU A 56 -32.89 14.54 -20.26
C LEU A 56 -33.29 15.95 -20.74
N ASP A 57 -34.36 16.50 -20.20
CA ASP A 57 -34.86 17.84 -20.55
C ASP A 57 -34.34 18.95 -19.63
N ASN A 58 -33.56 18.59 -18.60
CA ASN A 58 -32.97 19.55 -17.65
C ASN A 58 -31.47 19.70 -17.89
N ASP A 59 -31.10 20.72 -18.67
CA ASP A 59 -29.71 21.03 -19.04
C ASP A 59 -28.80 21.36 -17.84
N GLU A 60 -29.34 21.95 -16.78
CA GLU A 60 -28.58 22.29 -15.56
C GLU A 60 -28.21 21.03 -14.79
N LYS A 61 -29.21 20.18 -14.53
CA LYS A 61 -29.01 18.88 -13.88
C LYS A 61 -28.09 17.97 -14.70
N LEU A 62 -28.14 18.03 -16.04
CA LEU A 62 -27.22 17.27 -16.88
C LEU A 62 -25.76 17.69 -16.66
N LYS A 63 -25.49 19.00 -16.64
CA LYS A 63 -24.13 19.53 -16.43
C LYS A 63 -23.59 19.20 -15.05
N GLU A 64 -24.43 19.30 -14.03
CA GLU A 64 -24.06 18.91 -12.66
C GLU A 64 -23.66 17.44 -12.61
N ASN A 65 -24.49 16.53 -13.14
CA ASN A 65 -24.15 15.10 -13.16
C ASN A 65 -22.88 14.80 -13.97
N ILE A 66 -22.63 15.53 -15.08
CA ILE A 66 -21.38 15.38 -15.84
C ILE A 66 -20.16 15.78 -15.00
N ILE A 67 -20.25 16.85 -14.21
CA ILE A 67 -19.17 17.29 -13.31
C ILE A 67 -18.92 16.22 -12.24
N GLU A 68 -19.99 15.70 -11.63
CA GLU A 68 -19.88 14.64 -10.61
C GLU A 68 -19.28 13.35 -11.20
N ILE A 69 -19.70 12.92 -12.40
CA ILE A 69 -19.09 11.76 -13.08
C ILE A 69 -17.58 11.95 -13.27
N LYS A 70 -17.12 13.13 -13.70
CA LYS A 70 -15.68 13.42 -13.83
C LYS A 70 -14.97 13.32 -12.48
N GLU A 71 -15.58 13.83 -11.42
CA GLU A 71 -15.02 13.77 -10.07
C GLU A 71 -14.96 12.33 -9.55
N HIS A 72 -15.99 11.52 -9.75
CA HIS A 72 -16.00 10.10 -9.37
C HIS A 72 -14.94 9.29 -10.13
N PHE A 73 -14.76 9.53 -11.43
CA PHE A 73 -13.64 8.94 -12.17
C PHE A 73 -12.29 9.32 -11.56
N ARG A 74 -12.12 10.61 -11.24
CA ARG A 74 -10.88 11.14 -10.65
C ARG A 74 -10.58 10.53 -9.29
N ARG A 75 -11.59 10.42 -8.44
CA ARG A 75 -11.49 9.81 -7.11
C ARG A 75 -11.23 8.31 -7.23
N GLY A 76 -11.97 7.61 -8.09
CA GLY A 76 -11.79 6.18 -8.30
C GLY A 76 -10.39 5.82 -8.80
N VAL A 77 -9.78 6.65 -9.65
CA VAL A 77 -8.37 6.48 -10.04
C VAL A 77 -7.44 6.77 -8.87
N ALA A 78 -7.44 8.00 -8.35
CA ALA A 78 -6.43 8.43 -7.38
C ALA A 78 -6.52 7.71 -6.03
N GLU A 79 -7.74 7.47 -5.53
CA GLU A 79 -7.96 6.89 -4.21
C GLU A 79 -7.71 5.38 -4.24
N SER A 80 -7.87 4.69 -5.37
CA SER A 80 -7.49 3.26 -5.49
C SER A 80 -5.99 3.05 -5.24
N TYR A 81 -5.11 3.85 -5.86
CA TYR A 81 -3.67 3.75 -5.61
C TYR A 81 -3.28 4.19 -4.19
N GLN A 82 -3.95 5.23 -3.67
CA GLN A 82 -3.67 5.75 -2.34
C GLN A 82 -4.06 4.76 -1.24
N GLU A 83 -5.25 4.16 -1.32
CA GLU A 83 -5.76 3.21 -0.33
C GLU A 83 -4.98 1.90 -0.35
N HIS A 84 -4.56 1.44 -1.53
CA HIS A 84 -3.70 0.26 -1.64
C HIS A 84 -2.36 0.46 -0.92
N TYR A 85 -1.73 1.63 -1.07
CA TYR A 85 -0.55 1.97 -0.27
C TYR A 85 -0.84 1.97 1.23
N GLU A 86 -1.94 2.61 1.65
CA GLU A 86 -2.30 2.69 3.07
C GLU A 86 -2.52 1.28 3.66
N TYR A 87 -3.10 0.37 2.89
CA TYR A 87 -3.30 -1.03 3.25
C TYR A 87 -1.97 -1.76 3.48
N ILE A 88 -1.09 -1.82 2.47
CA ILE A 88 0.21 -2.50 2.57
C ILE A 88 1.07 -1.87 3.67
N ALA A 89 1.09 -0.54 3.73
CA ALA A 89 1.88 0.17 4.72
C ALA A 89 1.44 -0.15 6.15
N ALA A 90 0.13 -0.25 6.40
CA ALA A 90 -0.41 -0.60 7.72
C ALA A 90 0.12 -1.96 8.21
N ASP A 91 0.14 -2.97 7.34
CA ASP A 91 0.65 -4.30 7.67
C ASP A 91 2.15 -4.27 7.97
N VAL A 92 2.96 -3.63 7.12
CA VAL A 92 4.41 -3.48 7.33
C VAL A 92 4.70 -2.71 8.64
N TYR A 93 3.94 -1.66 8.94
CA TYR A 93 4.08 -0.93 10.21
C TYR A 93 3.76 -1.78 11.41
N GLN A 94 2.67 -2.56 11.33
CA GLN A 94 2.26 -3.45 12.40
C GLN A 94 3.32 -4.51 12.68
N ASP A 95 3.83 -5.17 11.64
CA ASP A 95 4.82 -6.24 11.76
C ASP A 95 6.15 -5.70 12.30
N TYR A 96 6.64 -4.61 11.73
CA TYR A 96 7.89 -4.01 12.19
C TYR A 96 7.77 -3.40 13.60
N SER A 97 6.62 -2.85 13.96
CA SER A 97 6.34 -2.37 15.33
C SER A 97 6.32 -3.54 16.33
N THR A 98 5.68 -4.65 15.95
CA THR A 98 5.64 -5.88 16.76
C THR A 98 7.04 -6.43 16.98
N TYR A 99 7.86 -6.49 15.92
CA TYR A 99 9.27 -6.87 16.02
C TYR A 99 10.03 -5.99 17.01
N LYS A 100 9.95 -4.65 16.83
CA LYS A 100 10.66 -3.69 17.69
C LYS A 100 10.29 -3.81 19.17
N LYS A 101 9.02 -4.12 19.46
CA LYS A 101 8.53 -4.26 20.84
C LYS A 101 8.92 -5.60 21.45
N ARG A 102 8.76 -6.69 20.69
CA ARG A 102 8.90 -8.05 21.23
C ARG A 102 10.32 -8.59 21.13
N LEU A 103 10.99 -8.46 19.98
CA LEU A 103 12.26 -9.14 19.71
C LEU A 103 13.49 -8.28 19.95
N ARG A 104 13.42 -6.99 19.63
CA ARG A 104 14.57 -6.07 19.79
C ARG A 104 15.16 -6.04 21.21
N PRO A 105 14.38 -6.13 22.30
CA PRO A 105 14.96 -6.25 23.64
C PRO A 105 15.84 -7.51 23.80
N PHE A 106 15.39 -8.65 23.26
CA PHE A 106 16.16 -9.89 23.30
C PHE A 106 17.38 -9.85 22.38
N GLU A 107 17.29 -9.23 21.20
CA GLU A 107 18.47 -9.01 20.34
C GLU A 107 19.57 -8.24 21.06
N LYS A 108 19.20 -7.23 21.86
CA LYS A 108 20.15 -6.45 22.66
C LYS A 108 20.76 -7.32 23.77
N LEU A 109 19.93 -8.10 24.46
CA LEU A 109 20.39 -9.03 25.50
C LEU A 109 21.38 -10.05 24.96
N LEU A 110 21.07 -10.63 23.80
CA LEU A 110 21.90 -11.64 23.11
C LEU A 110 23.04 -11.02 22.28
N ARG A 111 23.22 -9.69 22.31
CA ARG A 111 24.21 -8.93 21.51
C ARG A 111 24.10 -9.12 19.99
N LEU A 112 22.96 -9.59 19.50
CA LEU A 112 22.66 -9.79 18.06
C LEU A 112 22.33 -8.49 17.34
N TYR A 113 21.95 -7.43 18.08
CA TYR A 113 21.53 -6.15 17.49
C TYR A 113 22.56 -5.54 16.51
N LYS A 114 23.87 -5.67 16.77
CA LYS A 114 24.90 -5.13 15.86
C LYS A 114 24.87 -5.81 14.49
N ILE A 115 24.50 -7.08 14.45
CA ILE A 115 24.44 -7.90 13.23
C ILE A 115 23.19 -7.52 12.42
N HIS A 116 22.05 -7.34 13.09
CA HIS A 116 20.79 -7.00 12.43
C HIS A 116 20.62 -5.48 12.17
N LYS A 117 21.55 -4.65 12.65
CA LYS A 117 21.53 -3.20 12.47
C LYS A 117 21.38 -2.75 11.00
N PRO A 118 22.09 -3.32 10.01
CA PRO A 118 21.95 -2.91 8.61
C PRO A 118 20.52 -3.11 8.09
N ILE A 119 19.90 -4.25 8.40
CA ILE A 119 18.52 -4.56 8.00
C ILE A 119 17.54 -3.57 8.67
N HIS A 120 17.76 -3.22 9.95
CA HIS A 120 16.98 -2.18 10.62
C HIS A 120 17.09 -0.79 9.99
N GLU A 121 18.26 -0.45 9.46
CA GLU A 121 18.50 0.81 8.76
C GLU A 121 17.81 0.81 7.40
N GLU A 122 17.89 -0.30 6.66
CA GLU A 122 17.19 -0.47 5.40
C GLU A 122 15.66 -0.38 5.56
N VAL A 123 15.07 -1.16 6.48
CA VAL A 123 13.61 -1.13 6.74
C VAL A 123 13.16 0.29 7.10
N ARG A 124 13.90 1.00 7.97
CA ARG A 124 13.54 2.38 8.35
C ARG A 124 13.71 3.37 7.20
N GLY A 125 14.75 3.20 6.39
CA GLY A 125 15.02 4.05 5.23
C GLY A 125 13.91 3.93 4.20
N ARG A 126 13.56 2.70 3.81
CA ARG A 126 12.50 2.43 2.83
C ARG A 126 11.12 2.86 3.33
N ILE A 127 10.79 2.62 4.60
CA ILE A 127 9.57 3.16 5.23
C ILE A 127 9.48 4.67 5.08
N LYS A 128 10.58 5.39 5.34
CA LYS A 128 10.58 6.84 5.25
C LYS A 128 10.45 7.29 3.79
N GLN A 129 11.20 6.66 2.89
CA GLN A 129 11.14 6.95 1.46
C GLN A 129 9.74 6.75 0.89
N SER A 130 9.07 5.65 1.24
CA SER A 130 7.70 5.36 0.78
C SER A 130 6.70 6.41 1.31
N GLN A 131 6.85 6.83 2.58
CA GLN A 131 6.04 7.91 3.16
C GLN A 131 6.26 9.24 2.43
N ASP A 132 7.52 9.61 2.16
CA ASP A 132 7.85 10.86 1.48
C ASP A 132 7.26 10.88 0.05
N LEU A 133 7.34 9.75 -0.68
CA LEU A 133 6.71 9.57 -1.99
C LEU A 133 5.19 9.71 -1.92
N TRP A 134 4.54 9.03 -0.97
CA TRP A 134 3.09 9.10 -0.79
C TRP A 134 2.62 10.51 -0.42
N ILE A 135 3.31 11.22 0.48
CA ILE A 135 3.01 12.62 0.83
C ILE A 135 3.12 13.51 -0.40
N LYS A 136 4.19 13.35 -1.19
CA LYS A 136 4.40 14.11 -2.42
C LYS A 136 3.28 13.80 -3.43
N GLY A 137 2.92 12.53 -3.62
CA GLY A 137 1.82 12.10 -4.48
C GLY A 137 0.51 12.79 -4.11
N ARG A 138 0.15 12.80 -2.82
CA ARG A 138 -1.05 13.49 -2.33
C ARG A 138 -1.04 14.99 -2.61
N SER A 139 0.11 15.65 -2.48
CA SER A 139 0.24 17.08 -2.73
C SER A 139 0.02 17.48 -4.20
N LEU A 140 0.16 16.52 -5.12
CA LEU A 140 0.00 16.73 -6.57
C LEU A 140 -1.37 16.29 -7.10
N LYS A 141 -2.28 15.79 -6.25
CA LYS A 141 -3.64 15.40 -6.63
C LYS A 141 -4.44 16.63 -7.08
N THR A 142 -4.46 16.90 -8.38
CA THR A 142 -5.23 17.98 -8.99
C THR A 142 -6.68 17.54 -9.25
N LYS A 143 -7.54 18.50 -9.66
CA LYS A 143 -8.91 18.22 -10.12
C LYS A 143 -8.98 17.70 -11.57
N ASP A 144 -7.89 17.84 -12.32
CA ASP A 144 -7.83 17.47 -13.73
C ASP A 144 -7.11 16.12 -13.90
N LEU A 145 -7.90 15.09 -14.23
CA LEU A 145 -7.45 13.71 -14.42
C LEU A 145 -6.48 13.55 -15.61
N ASN A 146 -6.40 14.54 -16.51
CA ASN A 146 -5.51 14.52 -17.68
C ASN A 146 -4.32 15.45 -17.55
N SER A 147 -4.18 16.13 -16.41
CA SER A 147 -2.99 16.94 -16.17
C SER A 147 -1.77 16.06 -15.91
N ASP A 148 -0.61 16.49 -16.42
CA ASP A 148 0.68 15.84 -16.14
C ASP A 148 0.94 15.68 -14.63
N LYS A 149 0.44 16.62 -13.82
CA LYS A 149 0.53 16.57 -12.35
C LYS A 149 -0.29 15.43 -11.75
N PHE A 150 -1.43 15.12 -12.32
CA PHE A 150 -2.25 14.00 -11.88
C PHE A 150 -1.53 12.68 -12.20
N ASP A 151 -0.99 12.54 -13.41
CA ASP A 151 -0.22 11.36 -13.78
C ASP A 151 1.08 11.24 -12.94
N GLU A 152 1.74 12.36 -12.61
CA GLU A 152 2.86 12.37 -11.63
C GLU A 152 2.40 11.91 -10.24
N SER A 153 1.22 12.35 -9.77
CA SER A 153 0.62 11.92 -8.50
C SER A 153 0.44 10.39 -8.46
N ILE A 154 -0.14 9.81 -9.52
CA ILE A 154 -0.33 8.36 -9.63
C ILE A 154 1.02 7.62 -9.63
N ASN A 155 1.99 8.08 -10.41
CA ASN A 155 3.32 7.46 -10.45
C ASN A 155 4.03 7.48 -9.09
N LEU A 156 3.85 8.53 -8.29
CA LEU A 156 4.40 8.60 -6.94
C LEU A 156 3.75 7.60 -5.98
N PHE A 157 2.44 7.34 -6.14
CA PHE A 157 1.77 6.28 -5.36
C PHE A 157 2.29 4.89 -5.75
N ILE A 158 2.44 4.62 -7.05
CA ILE A 158 3.03 3.35 -7.52
C ILE A 158 4.44 3.17 -6.96
N GLN A 159 5.31 4.18 -7.06
CA GLN A 159 6.65 4.11 -6.49
C GLN A 159 6.65 3.92 -4.96
N ALA A 160 5.68 4.52 -4.25
CA ALA A 160 5.53 4.32 -2.82
C ALA A 160 5.18 2.86 -2.50
N ASN A 161 4.27 2.24 -3.28
CA ASN A 161 3.92 0.82 -3.18
C ASN A 161 5.13 -0.08 -3.44
N ASP A 162 5.81 0.11 -4.58
CA ASP A 162 7.00 -0.69 -4.96
C ASP A 162 8.12 -0.60 -3.90
N THR A 163 8.18 0.52 -3.16
CA THR A 163 9.16 0.72 -2.08
C THR A 163 8.79 -0.03 -0.81
N ILE A 164 7.49 -0.13 -0.47
CA ILE A 164 7.01 -0.69 0.80
C ILE A 164 6.66 -2.17 0.72
N GLU A 165 6.16 -2.66 -0.42
CA GLU A 165 5.72 -4.04 -0.61
C GLU A 165 6.79 -5.08 -0.23
N PRO A 166 8.07 -4.94 -0.67
CA PRO A 166 9.11 -5.92 -0.32
C PRO A 166 9.50 -5.92 1.16
N LEU A 167 9.06 -4.93 1.94
CA LEU A 167 9.44 -4.83 3.36
C LEU A 167 8.79 -5.91 4.22
N SER A 168 7.65 -6.47 3.82
CA SER A 168 7.04 -7.58 4.55
C SER A 168 8.00 -8.78 4.61
N GLU A 169 8.60 -9.14 3.46
CA GLU A 169 9.59 -10.22 3.39
C GLU A 169 10.84 -9.90 4.21
N LEU A 170 11.33 -8.66 4.15
CA LEU A 170 12.52 -8.23 4.90
C LEU A 170 12.28 -8.26 6.42
N VAL A 171 11.07 -7.90 6.87
CA VAL A 171 10.67 -8.03 8.29
C VAL A 171 10.55 -9.50 8.67
N ASN A 172 10.00 -10.35 7.80
CA ASN A 172 9.96 -11.80 8.03
C ASN A 172 11.37 -12.42 8.10
N GLU A 173 12.32 -11.93 7.30
CA GLU A 173 13.72 -12.34 7.38
C GLU A 173 14.33 -12.00 8.74
N LEU A 174 14.05 -10.82 9.29
CA LEU A 174 14.46 -10.46 10.66
C LEU A 174 13.90 -11.44 11.70
N TRP A 175 12.61 -11.79 11.60
CA TRP A 175 11.98 -12.77 12.48
C TRP A 175 12.66 -14.13 12.41
N ASN A 176 12.89 -14.64 11.20
CA ASN A 176 13.50 -15.95 10.96
C ASN A 176 14.96 -15.99 11.42
N ASN A 177 15.74 -14.96 11.10
CA ASN A 177 17.14 -14.83 11.52
C ASN A 177 17.25 -14.78 13.05
N PHE A 178 16.35 -14.05 13.73
CA PHE A 178 16.29 -14.04 15.17
C PHE A 178 15.97 -15.44 15.74
N TYR A 179 14.96 -16.13 15.21
CA TYR A 179 14.54 -17.45 15.70
C TYR A 179 15.64 -18.51 15.53
N GLN A 180 16.22 -18.61 14.32
CA GLN A 180 17.29 -19.56 14.04
C GLN A 180 18.49 -19.32 14.97
N ARG A 181 18.97 -18.08 15.06
CA ARG A 181 20.14 -17.75 15.89
C ARG A 181 19.88 -17.95 17.38
N SER A 182 18.70 -17.59 17.86
CA SER A 182 18.33 -17.85 19.26
C SER A 182 18.30 -19.34 19.57
N THR A 183 17.84 -20.16 18.63
CA THR A 183 17.86 -21.63 18.75
C THR A 183 19.29 -22.17 18.80
N TYR A 184 20.17 -21.69 17.92
CA TYR A 184 21.60 -22.06 17.95
C TYR A 184 22.27 -21.68 19.28
N VAL A 185 22.04 -20.45 19.77
CA VAL A 185 22.60 -20.00 21.05
C VAL A 185 22.07 -20.85 22.21
N GLY A 186 20.76 -21.11 22.24
CA GLY A 186 20.13 -21.95 23.26
C GLY A 186 20.68 -23.38 23.27
N LEU A 187 20.76 -24.03 22.10
CA LEU A 187 21.33 -25.37 21.95
C LEU A 187 22.80 -25.43 22.37
N THR A 188 23.59 -24.40 22.02
CA THR A 188 25.00 -24.32 22.42
C THR A 188 25.14 -24.20 23.93
N LEU A 189 24.30 -23.39 24.57
CA LEU A 189 24.28 -23.23 26.03
C LEU A 189 23.92 -24.55 26.74
N VAL A 190 22.89 -25.25 26.25
CA VAL A 190 22.49 -26.56 26.78
C VAL A 190 23.61 -27.59 26.62
N ALA A 191 24.25 -27.65 25.44
CA ALA A 191 25.37 -28.55 25.18
C ALA A 191 26.57 -28.25 26.12
N LEU A 192 26.89 -26.98 26.34
CA LEU A 192 27.93 -26.57 27.29
C LEU A 192 27.61 -27.02 28.71
N ILE A 193 26.38 -26.80 29.18
CA ILE A 193 25.94 -27.22 30.53
C ILE A 193 26.05 -28.75 30.69
N ILE A 194 25.54 -29.51 29.72
CA ILE A 194 25.62 -30.98 29.75
C ILE A 194 27.08 -31.42 29.79
N THR A 195 27.93 -30.86 28.93
CA THR A 195 29.36 -31.19 28.88
C THR A 195 30.05 -30.85 30.21
N SER A 196 29.74 -29.70 30.82
CA SER A 196 30.27 -29.32 32.12
C SER A 196 29.84 -30.28 33.24
N VAL A 197 28.57 -30.70 33.26
CA VAL A 197 28.06 -31.67 34.25
C VAL A 197 28.71 -33.05 34.06
N PHE A 198 28.87 -33.50 32.82
CA PHE A 198 29.57 -34.76 32.52
C PHE A 198 31.03 -34.70 32.98
N LEU A 199 31.76 -33.63 32.66
CA LEU A 199 33.15 -33.45 33.08
C LEU A 199 33.30 -33.41 34.61
N LEU A 200 32.36 -32.77 35.32
CA LEU A 200 32.34 -32.77 36.79
C LEU A 200 32.14 -34.17 37.38
N ASN A 201 31.29 -35.00 36.78
CA ASN A 201 31.03 -36.36 37.27
C ASN A 201 32.16 -37.36 36.98
N TYR A 202 33.05 -37.08 36.01
CA TYR A 202 34.21 -37.92 35.69
C TYR A 202 35.50 -37.50 36.40
N CYS A 203 35.53 -36.30 37.00
CA CYS A 203 36.68 -35.77 37.74
C CYS A 203 36.57 -35.96 39.27
N LEU A 204 35.51 -36.63 39.75
CA LEU A 204 35.28 -37.04 41.15
C LEU A 204 35.40 -38.57 41.27
#